data_AF-A0A3D0X6X5-F1
#
_entry.id   AF-A0A3D0X6X5-F1
#
_cell.length_a   1.000
_cell.length_b   1.000
_cell.length_c   1.000
_cell.angle_alpha   90.00
_cell.angle_beta   90.00
_cell.angle_gamma   90.00
#
_symmetry.space_group_name_H-M   'P 1'
#
loop_
_entity.id
_entity.type
_entity.pdbx_description
1 polymer ?
#
loop_
_entity_poly.entity_id
_entity_poly.type
_entity_poly.pdbx_seq_one_letter_code
_entity_poly.pdbx_strand_id
1 'polypeptide(L)' 'MMDCKKALTSADGDMDKAIDFLREQGLAKQAKKASRIAAEGVAYATTSDDLSVGVV' A
#
# COMPACT_ATOMS: atom_id res chain seq x y z
N MET A 1 -4.69 -8.07 11.91
CA MET A 1 -4.53 -7.63 13.32
C MET A 1 -3.19 -8.07 13.93
N MET A 2 -2.63 -9.24 13.58
CA MET A 2 -1.30 -9.69 14.06
C MET A 2 -0.11 -8.92 13.47
N ASP A 3 -0.24 -8.34 12.27
CA ASP A 3 0.87 -7.62 11.62
C ASP A 3 1.30 -6.36 12.40
N CYS A 4 0.34 -5.58 12.92
CA CYS A 4 0.64 -4.40 13.74
C CYS A 4 1.29 -4.79 15.07
N LYS A 5 0.80 -5.86 15.71
CA LYS A 5 1.41 -6.39 16.93
C LYS A 5 2.85 -6.87 16.67
N LYS A 6 3.07 -7.61 15.57
CA LYS A 6 4.39 -8.08 15.16
C LYS A 6 5.33 -6.92 14.83
N ALA A 7 4.85 -5.90 14.14
CA ALA A 7 5.63 -4.71 13.82
C ALA A 7 6.08 -3.98 15.10
N LEU A 8 5.17 -3.77 16.06
CA LEU A 8 5.51 -3.15 17.35
C LEU A 8 6.47 -4.02 18.17
N THR A 9 6.32 -5.34 18.16
CA THR A 9 7.26 -6.25 18.85
C THR A 9 8.64 -6.25 18.19
N SER A 10 8.71 -6.24 16.85
CA SER A 10 9.98 -6.20 16.12
C SER A 10 10.66 -4.83 16.14
N ALA A 11 9.92 -3.79 16.51
CA ALA A 11 10.42 -2.43 16.67
C ALA A 11 10.60 -2.03 18.16
N ASP A 12 10.45 -2.97 19.10
CA ASP A 12 10.54 -2.70 20.54
C ASP A 12 9.63 -1.55 21.04
N GLY A 13 8.47 -1.38 20.41
CA GLY A 13 7.52 -0.31 20.71
C GLY A 13 7.80 1.05 20.05
N ASP A 14 8.87 1.16 19.25
CA ASP A 14 9.17 2.34 18.43
C ASP A 14 8.18 2.43 17.26
N MET A 15 7.37 3.49 17.25
CA MET A 15 6.32 3.68 16.26
C MET A 15 6.86 3.94 14.86
N ASP A 16 7.95 4.72 14.74
CA ASP A 16 8.51 5.08 13.43
C ASP A 16 9.13 3.84 12.78
N LYS A 17 9.89 3.06 13.56
CA LYS A 17 10.44 1.78 13.08
C LYS A 17 9.34 0.76 12.76
N ALA A 18 8.26 0.72 13.53
CA ALA A 18 7.13 -0.18 13.25
C ALA A 18 6.41 0.19 11.94
N ILE A 19 6.28 1.48 11.64
CA ILE A 19 5.71 1.98 10.37
C ILE A 19 6.59 1.55 9.20
N ASP A 20 7.91 1.75 9.31
CA ASP A 20 8.84 1.37 8.25
C ASP A 20 8.85 -0.16 8.03
N PHE A 21 8.85 -0.94 9.10
CA PHE A 21 8.70 -2.40 9.01
C PHE A 21 7.40 -2.81 8.31
N LEU A 22 6.27 -2.14 8.60
CA LEU A 22 5.00 -2.42 7.93
C LEU A 22 5.03 -2.07 6.44
N ARG A 23 5.71 -0.97 6.05
CA ARG A 23 5.88 -0.60 4.63
C ARG A 23 6.66 -1.66 3.88
N GLU A 24 7.82 -2.06 4.40
CA GLU A 24 8.67 -3.09 3.77
C GLU A 24 7.94 -4.42 3.65
N GLN A 25 7.30 -4.86 4.73
CA GLN A 25 6.54 -6.11 4.73
C GLN A 25 5.32 -6.04 3.79
N GLY A 26 4.70 -4.87 3.67
CA GLY A 26 3.63 -4.58 2.72
C GLY A 26 4.08 -4.73 1.27
N LEU A 27 5.25 -4.22 0.90
CA LEU A 27 5.84 -4.39 -0.43
C LEU A 27 6.08 -5.88 -0.74
N ALA A 28 6.65 -6.63 0.20
CA ALA A 28 6.87 -8.06 0.03
C ALA A 28 5.56 -8.85 -0.13
N LYS A 29 4.49 -8.48 0.60
CA LYS A 29 3.15 -9.08 0.45
C LYS A 29 2.53 -8.74 -0.90
N GLN A 30 2.72 -7.53 -1.41
CA GLN A 30 2.24 -7.12 -2.74
C GLN A 30 2.93 -7.90 -3.86
N ALA A 31 4.26 -8.06 -3.78
CA ALA A 31 5.02 -8.86 -4.76
C ALA A 31 4.47 -10.30 -4.87
N LYS A 32 4.11 -10.93 -3.75
CA LYS A 32 3.49 -12.26 -3.73
C LYS A 32 2.09 -12.32 -4.36
N LYS A 33 1.42 -11.18 -4.52
CA LYS A 33 0.10 -11.07 -5.14
C LYS A 33 0.18 -10.70 -6.63
N ALA A 34 1.35 -10.29 -7.13
CA ALA A 34 1.51 -9.79 -8.50
C ALA A 34 1.17 -10.82 -9.59
N SER A 35 1.30 -12.12 -9.31
CA SER A 35 0.93 -13.18 -10.26
C SER A 35 -0.56 -13.52 -10.29
N ARG A 36 -1.38 -12.89 -9.43
CA ARG A 36 -2.82 -13.16 -9.38
C ARG A 36 -3.53 -12.39 -10.49
N ILE A 37 -4.48 -13.05 -11.14
CA ILE A 37 -5.35 -12.38 -12.12
C ILE A 37 -6.29 -11.43 -11.35
N ALA A 38 -6.25 -10.14 -11.70
CA ALA A 38 -7.21 -9.14 -11.27
C ALA A 38 -8.18 -8.86 -12.42
N ALA A 39 -9.33 -9.55 -12.43
CA ALA A 39 -10.34 -9.42 -13.49
C ALA A 39 -11.41 -8.36 -13.19
N GLU A 40 -11.34 -7.71 -12.03
CA GLU A 40 -12.29 -6.71 -11.55
C GLU A 40 -11.54 -5.45 -11.10
N GLY A 41 -12.22 -4.30 -11.11
CA GLY A 41 -11.63 -3.01 -10.73
C GLY A 41 -12.57 -1.84 -10.97
N VAL A 42 -12.03 -0.62 -10.92
CA VAL A 42 -12.75 0.63 -11.16
C VAL A 42 -12.01 1.43 -12.22
N ALA A 43 -12.75 2.00 -13.18
CA ALA A 43 -12.23 3.05 -14.07
C ALA A 43 -12.41 4.40 -13.38
N TYR A 44 -11.35 5.21 -13.34
CA TYR A 44 -11.38 6.51 -12.67
C TYR A 44 -10.83 7.58 -13.61
N ALA A 45 -11.65 8.60 -13.88
CA ALA A 45 -11.24 9.73 -14.68
C ALA A 45 -11.06 10.97 -13.79
N THR A 46 -10.03 11.76 -14.08
CA THR A 46 -9.80 13.05 -13.42
C THR A 46 -9.31 14.10 -14.42
N THR A 47 -9.52 15.35 -14.07
CA THR A 47 -9.04 16.51 -14.81
C THR A 47 -8.13 17.34 -13.92
N SER A 48 -7.14 17.97 -14.54
CA SER A 48 -6.39 19.06 -13.93
C SER A 48 -7.32 20.20 -13.51
N ASP A 49 -6.93 20.92 -12.47
CA ASP A 49 -7.74 22.01 -11.88
C ASP A 49 -8.06 23.10 -12.90
N ASP A 50 -7.17 23.34 -13.87
CA ASP A 50 -7.35 24.31 -14.97
C ASP A 50 -8.07 23.72 -16.19
N LEU A 51 -8.57 22.48 -16.08
CA LEU A 51 -9.32 21.74 -17.10
C LEU A 51 -8.57 21.53 -18.42
N SER A 52 -7.25 21.74 -18.43
CA SER A 52 -6.45 21.67 -19.66
C SER A 52 -6.08 20.24 -20.06
N VAL A 53 -6.00 19.34 -19.08
CA VAL A 53 -5.61 17.93 -19.25
C VAL A 53 -6.55 17.02 -18.46
N GLY A 54 -7.05 15.97 -19.13
CA GLY A 54 -7.80 14.88 -18.52
C GLY A 54 -7.06 13.55 -18.66
N VAL A 55 -7.23 12.67 -17.66
CA VAL A 55 -6.68 11.30 -17.62
C VAL A 55 -7.78 10.34 -17.18
N VAL A 56 -7.75 9.13 -17.75
CA VAL A 56 -8.64 7.99 -17.44
C VAL A 56 -7.77 6.79 -17.10
#